data_AF-A0A957QR74-F1
#
_entry.id   AF-A0A957QR74-F1
#
_cell.length_a   1.000
_cell.length_b   1.000
_cell.length_c   1.000
_cell.angle_alpha   90.00
_cell.angle_beta   90.00
_cell.angle_gamma   90.00
#
_symmetry.space_group_name_H-M   'P 1'
#
loop_
_entity.id
_entity.type
_entity.pdbx_description
1 polymer ?
#
loop_
_entity_poly.entity_id
_entity_poly.type
_entity_poly.pdbx_seq_one_letter_code
_entity_poly.pdbx_strand_id
1 'polypeptide(L)'
;MSSAKQTTPTSTHWGNFQVKTRDGALVAVRPYEDDLDPSPLGQSLLDSRDPRVRVAAPAVRAGFLEKGAGGDRTGRSREPFVAVSWDTALDLVANELRRVIDSYGNEAIYAGSYGWSSPGTLHFGRANMHRLLNLLGGFTDSIGSYSTAAAEAITPHVIASNGTMVFDNPTWPDIAAHADLVVLFGGAALKNAQVSFGGLGPHLNRDGMRQARANGV
;
A
#
# COMPACT_ATOMS: atom_id res chain seq x y z
N MET A 1 18.06 -9.42 -32.27
CA MET A 1 16.67 -9.82 -32.56
C MET A 1 15.80 -9.28 -31.43
N SER A 2 14.77 -8.47 -31.72
CA SER A 2 13.83 -7.95 -30.70
C SER A 2 13.04 -9.12 -30.13
N SER A 3 12.91 -9.20 -28.79
CA SER A 3 12.06 -10.21 -28.17
C SER A 3 10.59 -9.98 -28.52
N ALA A 4 9.81 -11.06 -28.54
CA ALA A 4 8.37 -11.00 -28.76
C ALA A 4 7.68 -10.22 -27.63
N LYS A 5 6.60 -9.51 -27.97
CA LYS A 5 5.77 -8.84 -26.96
C LYS A 5 5.07 -9.90 -26.11
N GLN A 6 5.22 -9.81 -24.79
CA GLN A 6 4.50 -10.67 -23.84
C GLN A 6 3.40 -9.84 -23.16
N THR A 7 2.19 -10.41 -23.09
CA THR A 7 1.08 -9.82 -22.33
C THR A 7 0.90 -10.63 -21.05
N THR A 8 0.88 -9.96 -19.89
CA THR A 8 0.75 -10.60 -18.58
C THR A 8 -0.32 -9.89 -17.76
N PRO A 9 -1.16 -10.61 -17.02
CA PRO A 9 -2.10 -10.00 -16.08
C PRO A 9 -1.37 -9.43 -14.86
N THR A 10 -1.88 -8.34 -14.30
CA THR A 10 -1.40 -7.78 -13.03
C THR A 10 -2.54 -7.08 -12.29
N SER A 11 -2.40 -6.97 -10.97
CA SER A 11 -3.37 -6.34 -10.07
C SER A 11 -2.69 -5.34 -9.17
N THR A 12 -3.40 -4.24 -8.87
CA THR A 12 -2.92 -3.13 -8.06
C THR A 12 -4.04 -2.60 -7.17
N HIS A 13 -3.75 -1.62 -6.31
CA HIS A 13 -4.78 -0.94 -5.53
C HIS A 13 -5.81 -0.20 -6.40
N TRP A 14 -5.48 0.14 -7.64
CA TRP A 14 -6.34 0.91 -8.54
C TRP A 14 -6.89 0.06 -9.70
N GLY A 15 -6.88 -1.27 -9.56
CA GLY A 15 -7.59 -2.20 -10.45
C GLY A 15 -6.70 -3.28 -11.08
N ASN A 16 -7.28 -3.96 -12.07
CA ASN A 16 -6.65 -5.06 -12.82
C ASN A 16 -6.28 -4.63 -14.24
N PHE A 17 -5.09 -5.05 -14.69
CA PHE A 17 -4.51 -4.59 -15.94
C PHE A 17 -3.80 -5.72 -16.69
N GLN A 18 -3.88 -5.66 -18.01
CA GLN A 18 -2.97 -6.39 -18.89
C GLN A 18 -1.77 -5.51 -19.20
N VAL A 19 -0.59 -5.97 -18.78
CA VAL A 19 0.67 -5.29 -19.06
C VAL A 19 1.37 -5.94 -20.24
N LYS A 20 1.91 -5.11 -21.14
CA LYS A 20 2.73 -5.57 -22.27
C LYS A 20 4.17 -5.25 -22.02
N THR A 21 5.03 -6.25 -22.15
CA THR A 21 6.49 -6.09 -22.05
C THR A 21 7.16 -6.40 -23.37
N ARG A 22 8.30 -5.76 -23.62
CA ARG A 22 9.21 -6.03 -24.73
C ARG A 22 10.63 -5.77 -24.25
N ASP A 23 11.52 -6.72 -24.46
CA ASP A 23 12.94 -6.64 -24.06
C ASP A 23 13.11 -6.29 -22.57
N GLY A 24 12.24 -6.86 -21.72
CA GLY A 24 12.22 -6.62 -20.27
C GLY A 24 11.71 -5.25 -19.83
N ALA A 25 11.26 -4.40 -20.76
CA ALA A 25 10.66 -3.11 -20.46
C ALA A 25 9.13 -3.18 -20.57
N LEU A 26 8.43 -2.50 -19.65
CA LEU A 26 6.99 -2.31 -19.75
C LEU A 26 6.70 -1.26 -20.84
N VAL A 27 5.85 -1.59 -21.82
CA VAL A 27 5.57 -0.72 -22.97
C VAL A 27 4.11 -0.32 -23.10
N ALA A 28 3.19 -1.01 -22.43
CA ALA A 28 1.80 -0.61 -22.35
C ALA A 28 1.12 -1.18 -21.12
N VAL A 29 0.15 -0.43 -20.60
CA VAL A 29 -0.79 -0.85 -19.58
C VAL A 29 -2.19 -0.70 -20.17
N ARG A 30 -2.98 -1.77 -20.12
CA ARG A 30 -4.36 -1.79 -20.60
C ARG A 30 -5.27 -2.25 -19.47
N PRO A 31 -6.40 -1.58 -19.22
CA PRO A 31 -7.39 -2.07 -18.27
C PRO A 31 -7.97 -3.40 -18.76
N TYR A 32 -8.57 -4.15 -17.84
CA TYR A 32 -9.40 -5.31 -18.20
C TYR A 32 -10.69 -4.84 -18.89
N GLU A 33 -11.21 -5.66 -19.80
CA GLU A 33 -12.37 -5.32 -20.63
C GLU A 33 -13.66 -5.13 -19.82
N ASP A 34 -13.80 -5.88 -18.72
CA ASP A 34 -14.98 -5.84 -17.84
C ASP A 34 -15.00 -4.61 -16.91
N ASP A 35 -13.93 -3.80 -16.89
CA ASP A 35 -13.88 -2.58 -16.10
C ASP A 35 -14.21 -1.36 -16.97
N LEU A 36 -15.45 -0.87 -16.85
CA LEU A 36 -15.98 0.23 -17.65
C LEU A 36 -15.62 1.64 -17.14
N ASP A 37 -15.06 1.75 -15.93
CA ASP A 37 -14.58 3.01 -15.34
C ASP A 37 -13.16 2.84 -14.77
N PRO A 38 -12.19 2.37 -15.59
CA PRO A 38 -10.89 1.96 -15.12
C PRO A 38 -10.07 3.15 -14.61
N SER A 39 -9.30 2.93 -13.55
CA SER A 39 -8.52 4.00 -12.94
C SER A 39 -7.44 4.55 -13.86
N PRO A 40 -7.41 5.88 -14.11
CA PRO A 40 -6.36 6.50 -14.91
C PRO A 40 -4.99 6.43 -14.22
N LEU A 41 -4.98 6.21 -12.88
CA LEU A 41 -3.77 5.97 -12.11
C LEU A 41 -2.96 4.81 -12.67
N GLY A 42 -3.59 3.90 -13.41
CA GLY A 42 -2.88 2.73 -13.90
C GLY A 42 -1.79 2.95 -14.90
N GLN A 43 -1.80 4.09 -15.56
CA GLN A 43 -0.69 4.48 -16.42
C GLN A 43 0.59 4.74 -15.63
N SER A 44 0.52 4.97 -14.31
CA SER A 44 1.71 5.17 -13.47
C SER A 44 2.64 3.96 -13.42
N LEU A 45 2.20 2.75 -13.80
CA LEU A 45 3.12 1.60 -13.89
C LEU A 45 4.19 1.80 -14.95
N LEU A 46 3.90 2.58 -16.01
CA LEU A 46 4.88 2.90 -17.04
C LEU A 46 6.10 3.62 -16.45
N ASP A 47 5.90 4.36 -15.36
CA ASP A 47 6.94 5.12 -14.66
C ASP A 47 7.61 4.33 -13.52
N SER A 48 7.21 3.08 -13.28
CA SER A 48 7.72 2.24 -12.16
C SER A 48 9.25 2.01 -12.18
N ARG A 49 9.90 2.30 -13.32
CA ARG A 49 11.34 2.18 -13.54
C ARG A 49 12.03 3.52 -13.83
N ASP A 50 11.40 4.66 -13.53
CA ASP A 50 12.01 5.97 -13.71
C ASP A 50 13.33 6.07 -12.92
N PRO A 51 14.50 6.16 -13.60
CA PRO A 51 15.80 6.15 -12.94
C PRO A 51 16.04 7.40 -12.07
N ARG A 52 15.26 8.48 -12.24
CA ARG A 52 15.40 9.72 -11.46
C ARG A 52 14.92 9.58 -10.03
N VAL A 53 13.98 8.67 -9.78
CA VAL A 53 13.33 8.47 -8.48
C VAL A 53 13.46 7.05 -7.94
N ARG A 54 14.04 6.14 -8.73
CA ARG A 54 14.30 4.76 -8.31
C ARG A 54 15.53 4.70 -7.41
N VAL A 55 15.37 4.18 -6.20
CA VAL A 55 16.50 3.78 -5.34
C VAL A 55 17.27 2.65 -6.03
N ALA A 56 18.49 2.93 -6.49
CA ALA A 56 19.26 2.05 -7.37
C ALA A 56 20.11 1.02 -6.62
N ALA A 57 20.54 1.32 -5.39
CA ALA A 57 21.39 0.47 -4.58
C ALA A 57 21.16 0.74 -3.08
N PRO A 58 21.58 -0.18 -2.18
CA PRO A 58 21.68 0.13 -0.76
C PRO A 58 22.57 1.35 -0.53
N ALA A 59 22.13 2.23 0.36
CA ALA A 59 22.89 3.42 0.70
C ALA A 59 22.70 3.75 2.18
N VAL A 60 23.76 4.28 2.79
CA VAL A 60 23.81 4.62 4.21
C VAL A 60 24.16 6.09 4.35
N ARG A 61 23.44 6.82 5.21
CA ARG A 61 23.77 8.21 5.53
C ARG A 61 25.22 8.28 6.03
N ALA A 62 26.02 9.19 5.46
CA ALA A 62 27.46 9.28 5.72
C ALA A 62 27.83 9.28 7.21
N GLY A 63 27.19 10.13 8.03
CA GLY A 63 27.50 10.20 9.46
C GLY A 63 27.09 8.95 10.24
N PHE A 64 26.10 8.18 9.77
CA PHE A 64 25.77 6.88 10.39
C PHE A 64 26.79 5.81 9.99
N LEU A 65 27.24 5.82 8.74
CA LEU A 65 28.27 4.89 8.26
C LEU A 65 29.60 5.08 9.02
N GLU A 66 29.96 6.32 9.32
CA GLU A 66 31.19 6.65 10.05
C GLU A 66 31.08 6.40 11.56
N LYS A 67 29.97 6.82 12.20
CA LYS A 67 29.86 6.91 13.67
C LYS A 67 28.84 5.96 14.29
N GLY A 68 28.12 5.17 13.49
CA GLY A 68 27.10 4.24 13.94
C GLY A 68 25.98 4.90 14.74
N ALA A 69 25.40 4.14 15.67
CA ALA A 69 24.26 4.56 16.50
C ALA A 69 24.57 5.71 17.46
N GLY A 70 25.84 5.86 17.88
CA GLY A 70 26.30 6.94 18.76
C GLY A 70 26.60 8.25 18.05
N GLY A 71 26.49 8.28 16.71
CA GLY A 71 26.74 9.47 15.90
C GLY A 71 25.69 10.56 16.06
N ASP A 72 26.04 11.76 15.60
CA ASP A 72 25.12 12.89 15.56
C ASP A 72 23.89 12.59 14.69
N ARG A 73 22.71 12.88 15.26
CA ARG A 73 21.39 12.66 14.65
C ARG A 73 20.88 13.89 13.91
N THR A 74 21.45 15.08 14.14
CA THR A 74 21.01 16.34 13.52
C THR A 74 21.34 16.42 12.02
N GLY A 75 22.24 15.56 11.54
CA GLY A 75 22.58 15.42 10.12
C GLY A 75 21.54 14.69 9.27
N ARG A 76 20.46 14.14 9.85
CA ARG A 76 19.37 13.52 9.09
C ARG A 76 18.75 14.54 8.13
N SER A 77 18.45 14.08 6.91
CA SER A 77 17.94 14.90 5.80
C SER A 77 18.91 15.97 5.26
N ARG A 78 20.15 16.04 5.77
CA ARG A 78 21.16 17.04 5.37
C ARG A 78 22.44 16.41 4.83
N GLU A 79 22.83 15.28 5.39
CA GLU A 79 24.03 14.55 4.97
C GLU A 79 23.80 13.75 3.68
N PRO A 80 24.87 13.55 2.89
CA PRO A 80 24.80 12.67 1.73
C PRO A 80 24.63 11.21 2.15
N PHE A 81 24.11 10.41 1.21
CA PHE A 81 24.08 8.96 1.30
C PHE A 81 25.27 8.37 0.53
N VAL A 82 25.92 7.38 1.12
CA VAL A 82 27.03 6.65 0.54
C VAL A 82 26.50 5.29 0.08
N ALA A 83 26.67 4.97 -1.20
CA ALA A 83 26.32 3.65 -1.73
C ALA A 83 27.22 2.57 -1.12
N VAL A 84 26.63 1.44 -0.73
CA VAL A 84 27.34 0.31 -0.12
C VAL A 84 26.91 -1.00 -0.76
N SER A 85 27.67 -2.07 -0.52
CA SER A 85 27.25 -3.41 -0.93
C SER A 85 26.02 -3.88 -0.14
N TRP A 86 25.33 -4.90 -0.67
CA TRP A 86 24.26 -5.57 0.06
C TRP A 86 24.76 -6.18 1.37
N ASP A 87 25.93 -6.82 1.37
CA ASP A 87 26.50 -7.44 2.57
C ASP A 87 26.71 -6.40 3.68
N THR A 88 27.32 -5.25 3.36
CA THR A 88 27.51 -4.16 4.32
C THR A 88 26.17 -3.64 4.86
N ALA A 89 25.17 -3.44 3.99
CA ALA A 89 23.87 -2.95 4.42
C ALA A 89 23.15 -3.96 5.35
N LEU A 90 23.21 -5.25 5.02
CA LEU A 90 22.62 -6.32 5.81
C LEU A 90 23.32 -6.47 7.15
N ASP A 91 24.64 -6.43 7.19
CA ASP A 91 25.43 -6.49 8.43
C ASP A 91 25.11 -5.31 9.35
N LEU A 92 25.00 -4.09 8.81
CA LEU A 92 24.64 -2.91 9.59
C LEU A 92 23.26 -3.05 10.24
N VAL A 93 22.25 -3.51 9.49
CA VAL A 93 20.90 -3.73 10.03
C VAL A 93 20.90 -4.85 11.06
N ALA A 94 21.55 -5.98 10.77
CA ALA A 94 21.61 -7.12 11.68
C ALA A 94 22.32 -6.77 13.00
N ASN A 95 23.43 -6.04 12.92
CA ASN A 95 24.19 -5.63 14.10
C ASN A 95 23.42 -4.62 14.95
N GLU A 96 22.68 -3.69 14.34
CA GLU A 96 21.83 -2.76 15.09
C GLU A 96 20.63 -3.45 15.75
N LEU A 97 19.99 -4.41 15.07
CA LEU A 97 18.93 -5.20 15.67
C LEU A 97 19.45 -5.97 16.89
N ARG A 98 20.59 -6.67 16.77
CA ARG A 98 21.24 -7.37 17.89
C ARG A 98 21.56 -6.40 19.04
N ARG A 99 22.23 -5.29 18.74
CA ARG A 99 22.60 -4.28 19.74
C ARG A 99 21.39 -3.77 20.51
N VAL A 100 20.30 -3.45 19.81
CA VAL A 100 19.07 -2.95 20.45
C VAL A 100 18.42 -4.02 21.32
N ILE A 101 18.30 -5.25 20.83
CA ILE A 101 17.76 -6.38 21.59
C ILE A 101 18.59 -6.62 22.86
N ASP A 102 19.91 -6.75 22.72
CA ASP A 102 20.82 -7.07 23.82
C ASP A 102 20.86 -5.96 24.88
N SER A 103 20.71 -4.70 24.48
CA SER A 103 20.84 -3.55 25.38
C SER A 103 19.52 -3.08 25.99
N TYR A 104 18.40 -3.25 25.29
CA TYR A 104 17.12 -2.61 25.63
C TYR A 104 15.89 -3.52 25.52
N GLY A 105 16.05 -4.75 25.03
CA GLY A 105 14.94 -5.67 24.75
C GLY A 105 14.22 -5.39 23.44
N ASN A 106 13.33 -6.30 23.06
CA ASN A 106 12.57 -6.25 21.82
C ASN A 106 11.56 -5.08 21.77
N GLU A 107 11.08 -4.63 22.92
CA GLU A 107 10.14 -3.51 23.08
C GLU A 107 10.73 -2.18 22.59
N ALA A 108 12.06 -2.06 22.56
CA ALA A 108 12.74 -0.88 22.02
C ALA A 108 12.72 -0.82 20.47
N ILE A 109 12.29 -1.89 19.80
CA ILE A 109 12.12 -1.93 18.35
C ILE A 109 10.68 -1.55 18.01
N TYR A 110 10.46 -0.36 17.46
CA TYR A 110 9.16 0.01 16.93
C TYR A 110 9.02 -0.46 15.48
N ALA A 111 8.02 -1.30 15.20
CA ALA A 111 7.74 -1.84 13.86
C ALA A 111 6.28 -1.69 13.42
N GLY A 112 5.58 -0.68 13.95
CA GLY A 112 4.20 -0.35 13.52
C GLY A 112 4.08 -0.17 12.01
N SER A 113 5.01 0.56 11.39
CA SER A 113 5.18 0.66 9.93
C SER A 113 3.87 0.83 9.14
N TYR A 114 2.98 1.71 9.62
CA TYR A 114 1.70 1.97 8.97
C TYR A 114 1.89 2.50 7.53
N GLY A 115 1.14 1.94 6.58
CA GLY A 115 1.17 2.35 5.19
C GLY A 115 0.43 1.36 4.28
N TRP A 116 0.09 1.82 3.08
CA TRP A 116 -0.64 1.02 2.09
C TRP A 116 0.22 -0.06 1.42
N SER A 117 1.53 0.21 1.24
CA SER A 117 2.44 -0.66 0.48
C SER A 117 1.90 -0.96 -0.92
N SER A 118 2.26 -2.12 -1.47
CA SER A 118 1.67 -2.70 -2.67
C SER A 118 0.84 -3.93 -2.28
N PRO A 119 -0.25 -4.25 -3.02
CA PRO A 119 -1.03 -5.44 -2.73
C PRO A 119 -0.25 -6.71 -3.13
N GLY A 120 -0.49 -7.79 -2.40
CA GLY A 120 0.06 -9.11 -2.72
C GLY A 120 0.22 -9.98 -1.48
N THR A 121 -0.30 -11.21 -1.52
CA THR A 121 -0.31 -12.11 -0.36
C THR A 121 1.08 -12.46 0.15
N LEU A 122 2.03 -12.74 -0.76
CA LEU A 122 3.40 -13.12 -0.41
C LEU A 122 4.32 -11.91 -0.20
N HIS A 123 4.18 -10.88 -1.05
CA HIS A 123 5.08 -9.72 -1.08
C HIS A 123 4.51 -8.49 -0.37
N PHE A 124 3.74 -8.70 0.69
CA PHE A 124 3.28 -7.60 1.55
C PHE A 124 4.39 -7.20 2.53
N GLY A 125 4.99 -6.02 2.31
CA GLY A 125 6.22 -5.60 3.00
C GLY A 125 6.13 -5.62 4.53
N ARG A 126 5.02 -5.12 5.10
CA ARG A 126 4.82 -5.11 6.56
C ARG A 126 4.77 -6.51 7.14
N ALA A 127 4.05 -7.45 6.52
CA ALA A 127 3.96 -8.82 7.00
C ALA A 127 5.32 -9.54 6.96
N ASN A 128 6.11 -9.31 5.91
CA ASN A 128 7.46 -9.88 5.80
C ASN A 128 8.41 -9.33 6.87
N MET A 129 8.37 -8.02 7.13
CA MET A 129 9.12 -7.40 8.22
C MET A 129 8.69 -7.94 9.59
N HIS A 130 7.39 -8.03 9.85
CA HIS A 130 6.84 -8.57 11.09
C HIS A 130 7.24 -10.04 11.30
N ARG A 131 7.19 -10.85 10.25
CA ARG A 131 7.66 -12.24 10.29
C ARG A 131 9.13 -12.33 10.73
N LEU A 132 10.01 -11.51 10.14
CA LEU A 132 11.42 -11.48 10.52
C LEU A 132 11.59 -11.08 12.00
N LEU A 133 10.96 -10.00 12.44
CA LEU A 133 11.13 -9.49 13.81
C LEU A 133 10.53 -10.45 14.86
N ASN A 134 9.45 -11.16 14.54
CA ASN A 134 8.91 -12.20 15.42
C ASN A 134 9.87 -13.38 15.60
N LEU A 135 10.68 -13.74 14.58
CA LEU A 135 11.75 -14.73 14.73
C LEU A 135 12.88 -14.24 15.63
N LEU A 136 12.99 -12.93 15.85
CA LEU A 136 13.99 -12.29 16.71
C LEU A 136 13.47 -11.95 18.12
N GLY A 137 12.29 -12.43 18.49
CA GLY A 137 11.70 -12.21 19.82
C GLY A 137 10.59 -11.15 19.89
N GLY A 138 10.18 -10.58 18.75
CA GLY A 138 9.07 -9.63 18.67
C GLY A 138 9.51 -8.16 18.61
N PHE A 139 8.55 -7.26 18.74
CA PHE A 139 8.70 -5.80 18.59
C PHE A 139 7.49 -5.05 19.16
N THR A 140 7.61 -3.73 19.33
CA THR A 140 6.48 -2.83 19.64
C THR A 140 5.71 -2.47 18.37
N ASP A 141 4.45 -2.88 18.30
CA ASP A 141 3.53 -2.58 17.18
C ASP A 141 2.70 -1.30 17.43
N SER A 142 1.85 -0.95 16.47
CA SER A 142 0.87 0.14 16.55
C SER A 142 -0.56 -0.37 16.38
N ILE A 143 -1.50 0.19 17.13
CA ILE A 143 -2.93 -0.07 16.99
C ILE A 143 -3.63 1.07 16.24
N GLY A 144 -4.71 0.74 15.56
CA GLY A 144 -5.56 1.68 14.83
C GLY A 144 -5.06 2.07 13.45
N SER A 145 -5.79 2.97 12.80
CA SER A 145 -5.51 3.47 11.46
C SER A 145 -5.64 4.98 11.37
N TYR A 146 -4.92 5.61 10.43
CA TYR A 146 -5.12 7.03 10.12
C TYR A 146 -6.45 7.31 9.42
N SER A 147 -7.13 6.27 8.92
CA SER A 147 -8.40 6.41 8.20
C SER A 147 -9.61 6.45 9.14
N THR A 148 -9.67 5.52 10.11
CA THR A 148 -10.89 5.25 10.88
C THR A 148 -10.68 5.08 12.38
N ALA A 149 -9.53 5.46 12.98
CA ALA A 149 -9.25 5.22 14.41
C ALA A 149 -10.35 5.68 15.37
N ALA A 150 -10.96 6.85 15.16
CA ALA A 150 -12.04 7.32 16.02
C ALA A 150 -13.30 6.44 15.89
N ALA A 151 -13.65 6.03 14.67
CA ALA A 151 -14.77 5.13 14.41
C ALA A 151 -14.49 3.73 15.01
N GLU A 152 -13.29 3.19 14.80
CA GLU A 152 -12.84 1.92 15.39
C GLU A 152 -12.97 1.90 16.92
N ALA A 153 -12.74 3.04 17.58
CA ALA A 153 -12.88 3.16 19.02
C ALA A 153 -14.34 3.21 19.49
N ILE A 154 -15.26 3.88 18.76
CA ILE A 154 -16.63 4.13 19.24
C ILE A 154 -17.68 3.15 18.70
N THR A 155 -17.58 2.73 17.43
CA THR A 155 -18.67 1.96 16.79
C THR A 155 -18.98 0.62 17.44
N PRO A 156 -18.01 -0.16 17.99
CA PRO A 156 -18.32 -1.42 18.67
C PRO A 156 -19.19 -1.26 19.92
N HIS A 157 -19.21 -0.05 20.51
CA HIS A 157 -19.99 0.26 21.71
C HIS A 157 -21.38 0.81 21.40
N VAL A 158 -21.69 1.11 20.13
CA VAL A 158 -22.94 1.77 19.73
C VAL A 158 -23.74 0.93 18.74
N ILE A 159 -23.08 0.36 17.72
CA ILE A 159 -23.76 -0.32 16.60
C ILE A 159 -23.16 -1.70 16.36
N ALA A 160 -21.93 -1.74 15.81
CA ALA A 160 -21.24 -2.95 15.39
C ALA A 160 -19.74 -2.66 15.23
N SER A 161 -18.95 -3.72 14.98
CA SER A 161 -17.53 -3.55 14.68
C SER A 161 -17.33 -2.67 13.44
N ASN A 162 -16.24 -1.88 13.40
CA ASN A 162 -15.92 -1.05 12.22
C ASN A 162 -15.77 -1.90 10.94
N GLY A 163 -15.28 -3.14 11.06
CA GLY A 163 -15.18 -4.06 9.92
C GLY A 163 -16.56 -4.39 9.33
N THR A 164 -17.52 -4.78 10.17
CA THR A 164 -18.92 -4.99 9.76
C THR A 164 -19.48 -3.76 9.07
N MET A 165 -19.30 -2.58 9.66
CA MET A 165 -19.79 -1.32 9.10
C MET A 165 -19.18 -0.97 7.73
N VAL A 166 -17.94 -1.39 7.46
CA VAL A 166 -17.23 -1.07 6.21
C VAL A 166 -17.48 -2.12 5.11
N PHE A 167 -17.55 -3.40 5.46
CA PHE A 167 -17.60 -4.48 4.47
C PHE A 167 -19.01 -5.02 4.23
N ASP A 168 -19.94 -4.88 5.18
CA ASP A 168 -21.28 -5.47 5.07
C ASP A 168 -22.31 -4.39 4.68
N ASN A 169 -22.08 -3.74 3.54
CA ASN A 169 -22.94 -2.69 3.00
C ASN A 169 -23.81 -3.18 1.84
N PRO A 170 -25.04 -2.66 1.67
CA PRO A 170 -25.86 -2.93 0.49
C PRO A 170 -25.12 -2.59 -0.80
N THR A 171 -25.34 -3.40 -1.83
CA THR A 171 -24.71 -3.17 -3.14
C THR A 171 -25.45 -2.08 -3.92
N TRP A 172 -24.80 -1.49 -4.93
CA TRP A 172 -25.46 -0.55 -5.83
C TRP A 172 -26.72 -1.12 -6.51
N PRO A 173 -26.72 -2.38 -7.01
CA PRO A 173 -27.95 -3.03 -7.48
C PRO A 173 -29.07 -3.05 -6.45
N ASP A 174 -28.79 -3.40 -5.19
CA ASP A 174 -29.81 -3.43 -4.13
C ASP A 174 -30.36 -2.03 -3.85
N ILE A 175 -29.47 -1.03 -3.77
CA ILE A 175 -29.84 0.38 -3.58
C ILE A 175 -30.74 0.84 -4.73
N ALA A 176 -30.35 0.56 -5.98
CA ALA A 176 -31.12 0.99 -7.15
C ALA A 176 -32.48 0.28 -7.26
N ALA A 177 -32.62 -0.93 -6.72
CA ALA A 177 -33.87 -1.70 -6.78
C ALA A 177 -34.84 -1.37 -5.64
N HIS A 178 -34.34 -0.90 -4.49
CA HIS A 178 -35.12 -0.88 -3.24
C HIS A 178 -35.10 0.44 -2.47
N ALA A 179 -34.18 1.36 -2.76
CA ALA A 179 -34.15 2.65 -2.07
C ALA A 179 -35.07 3.66 -2.75
N ASP A 180 -35.69 4.56 -1.97
CA ASP A 180 -36.40 5.74 -2.48
C ASP A 180 -35.53 7.01 -2.41
N LEU A 181 -34.51 7.03 -1.55
CA LEU A 181 -33.63 8.17 -1.31
C LEU A 181 -32.27 7.70 -0.83
N VAL A 182 -31.20 8.27 -1.40
CA VAL A 182 -29.82 8.10 -0.90
C VAL A 182 -29.27 9.43 -0.40
N VAL A 183 -28.86 9.46 0.88
CA VAL A 183 -28.21 10.63 1.50
C VAL A 183 -26.71 10.39 1.62
N LEU A 184 -25.90 11.13 0.86
CA LEU A 184 -24.44 11.01 0.85
C LEU A 184 -23.78 11.95 1.86
N PHE A 185 -23.83 11.61 3.15
CA PHE A 185 -23.20 12.39 4.22
C PHE A 185 -21.76 11.94 4.48
N GLY A 186 -20.78 12.82 4.31
CA GLY A 186 -19.36 12.44 4.26
C GLY A 186 -18.92 11.85 2.90
N GLY A 187 -19.89 11.51 2.05
CA GLY A 187 -19.77 11.49 0.59
C GLY A 187 -19.51 10.12 -0.04
N ALA A 188 -19.78 10.05 -1.34
CA ALA A 188 -19.40 8.96 -2.24
C ALA A 188 -18.68 9.54 -3.48
N ALA A 189 -17.61 10.30 -3.24
CA ALA A 189 -16.89 10.95 -4.32
C ALA A 189 -16.22 9.89 -5.21
N LEU A 190 -16.50 9.91 -6.51
CA LEU A 190 -15.97 8.93 -7.47
C LEU A 190 -14.44 8.83 -7.44
N LYS A 191 -13.73 9.94 -7.17
CA LYS A 191 -12.27 9.93 -7.03
C LYS A 191 -11.76 8.94 -5.96
N ASN A 192 -12.52 8.74 -4.88
CA ASN A 192 -12.15 7.84 -3.78
C ASN A 192 -12.48 6.38 -4.12
N ALA A 193 -13.37 6.15 -5.09
CA ALA A 193 -13.77 4.81 -5.54
C ALA A 193 -12.80 4.20 -6.57
N GLN A 194 -11.77 4.95 -7.00
CA GLN A 194 -10.80 4.54 -8.02
C GLN A 194 -9.61 3.76 -7.44
N VAL A 195 -9.64 3.48 -6.13
CA VAL A 195 -8.60 2.82 -5.37
C VAL A 195 -9.25 2.00 -4.25
N SER A 196 -8.77 0.79 -4.00
CA SER A 196 -9.14 -0.06 -2.87
C SER A 196 -7.91 -0.74 -2.28
N PHE A 197 -7.86 -0.85 -0.95
CA PHE A 197 -6.80 -1.61 -0.28
C PHE A 197 -6.92 -3.10 -0.66
N GLY A 198 -5.79 -3.75 -0.95
CA GLY A 198 -5.76 -5.13 -1.45
C GLY A 198 -6.11 -5.30 -2.94
N GLY A 199 -6.66 -4.27 -3.57
CA GLY A 199 -7.09 -4.29 -4.97
C GLY A 199 -8.61 -4.27 -5.10
N LEU A 200 -9.09 -4.20 -6.34
CA LEU A 200 -10.52 -4.27 -6.65
C LEU A 200 -10.76 -4.99 -7.98
N GLY A 201 -12.01 -5.46 -8.15
CA GLY A 201 -12.55 -5.88 -9.44
C GLY A 201 -12.89 -4.67 -10.34
N PRO A 202 -13.93 -4.76 -11.16
CA PRO A 202 -14.45 -3.62 -11.91
C PRO A 202 -14.85 -2.45 -11.00
N HIS A 203 -14.67 -1.22 -11.47
CA HIS A 203 -15.08 -0.02 -10.76
C HIS A 203 -16.59 0.22 -10.91
N LEU A 204 -17.38 -0.23 -9.94
CA LEU A 204 -18.85 -0.24 -10.06
C LEU A 204 -19.54 1.06 -9.60
N ASN A 205 -18.85 1.95 -8.90
CA ASN A 205 -19.49 3.08 -8.21
C ASN A 205 -20.18 4.06 -9.16
N ARG A 206 -19.55 4.42 -10.29
CA ARG A 206 -20.13 5.38 -11.24
C ARG A 206 -21.42 4.85 -11.86
N ASP A 207 -21.39 3.62 -12.33
CA ASP A 207 -22.54 3.02 -13.02
C ASP A 207 -23.65 2.68 -12.02
N GLY A 208 -23.30 2.23 -10.82
CA GLY A 208 -24.24 2.03 -9.72
C GLY A 208 -25.00 3.30 -9.34
N MET A 209 -24.28 4.43 -9.16
CA MET A 209 -24.92 5.73 -8.88
C MET A 209 -25.83 6.18 -10.02
N ARG A 210 -25.43 5.95 -11.28
CA ARG A 210 -26.25 6.28 -12.46
C ARG A 210 -27.51 5.42 -12.52
N GLN A 211 -27.39 4.13 -12.22
CA GLN A 211 -28.52 3.20 -12.20
C GLN A 211 -29.52 3.57 -11.10
N ALA A 212 -29.04 3.86 -9.88
CA ALA A 212 -29.90 4.34 -8.80
C ALA A 212 -30.69 5.59 -9.22
N ARG A 213 -29.99 6.60 -9.78
CA ARG A 213 -30.63 7.81 -10.30
C ARG A 213 -31.65 7.52 -11.40
N ALA A 214 -31.36 6.58 -12.31
CA ALA A 214 -32.27 6.22 -13.40
C ALA A 214 -33.55 5.55 -12.87
N ASN A 215 -33.47 4.88 -11.72
CA ASN A 215 -34.60 4.23 -11.06
C ASN A 215 -35.39 5.17 -10.12
N GLY A 216 -35.02 6.45 -10.05
CA GLY A 216 -35.73 7.45 -9.27
C GLY A 216 -35.22 7.65 -7.84
N VAL A 217 -34.07 7.06 -7.50
CA VAL A 217 -33.35 7.26 -6.23
C VAL A 217 -32.58 8.58 -6.22
#